data_AF-A0A1D2SHC1-F1
#
_entry.id   AF-A0A1D2SHC1-F1
#
_cell.length_a   1.000
_cell.length_b   1.000
_cell.length_c   1.000
_cell.angle_alpha   90.00
_cell.angle_beta   90.00
_cell.angle_gamma   90.00
#
_symmetry.space_group_name_H-M   'P 1'
#
loop_
_entity.id
_entity.type
_entity.pdbx_description
1 polymer ?
#
loop_
_entity_poly.entity_id
_entity_poly.type
_entity_poly.pdbx_seq_one_letter_code
_entity_poly.pdbx_strand_id
1 'polypeptide(L)'
;MVNILVLLRFEGLEACVAPAREAMLDYALRVRESGGRVVDQDGDQLLVSLTDMRWGLQSLRNLLALARRDGFAVRAAIVQAVLARPGTGHDGAGFTARTLETLLRLAGEVERQQVGITPKLLSLIQLSAPEFADLFESADAAPPHAAGELRPQPVLVMAG
;
A
#
# COMPACT_ATOMS: atom_id res chain seq x y z
N MET A 1 15.61 8.89 7.10
CA MET A 1 14.70 7.72 7.10
C MET A 1 13.45 8.11 6.33
N VAL A 2 13.01 7.27 5.38
CA VAL A 2 11.81 7.50 4.58
C VAL A 2 10.69 6.65 5.19
N ASN A 3 9.62 7.30 5.66
CA ASN A 3 8.42 6.57 6.07
C ASN A 3 7.57 6.28 4.84
N ILE A 4 6.97 5.11 4.79
CA ILE A 4 5.98 4.74 3.78
C ILE A 4 4.64 4.50 4.46
N LEU A 5 3.57 4.94 3.79
CA LEU A 5 2.19 4.73 4.21
C LEU A 5 1.58 3.71 3.27
N VAL A 6 1.02 2.65 3.84
CA VAL A 6 0.45 1.52 3.10
C VAL A 6 -1.02 1.38 3.49
N LEU A 7 -1.89 1.40 2.50
CA LEU A 7 -3.29 1.00 2.66
C LEU A 7 -3.44 -0.41 2.07
N LEU A 8 -3.87 -1.36 2.88
CA LEU A 8 -4.16 -2.72 2.47
C LEU A 8 -5.65 -2.98 2.57
N ARG A 9 -6.19 -3.78 1.63
CA ARG A 9 -7.54 -4.30 1.68
C ARG A 9 -7.53 -5.81 1.47
N PHE A 10 -8.19 -6.53 2.37
CA PHE A 10 -8.21 -7.98 2.46
C PHE A 10 -9.59 -8.51 2.03
N GLU A 11 -9.65 -9.23 0.91
CA GLU A 11 -10.90 -9.73 0.35
C GLU A 11 -10.96 -11.25 0.40
N GLY A 12 -11.99 -11.82 1.03
CA GLY A 12 -12.28 -13.26 0.88
C GLY A 12 -12.73 -13.55 -0.55
N LEU A 13 -12.20 -14.60 -1.18
CA LEU A 13 -12.57 -15.00 -2.54
C LEU A 13 -13.80 -15.93 -2.57
N GLU A 14 -14.13 -16.55 -1.45
CA GLU A 14 -15.33 -17.37 -1.24
C GLU A 14 -16.21 -16.79 -0.13
N ALA A 15 -17.27 -17.50 0.27
CA ALA A 15 -18.09 -17.14 1.44
C ALA A 15 -17.31 -17.19 2.78
N CYS A 16 -16.04 -17.59 2.76
CA CYS A 16 -15.18 -17.66 3.93
C CYS A 16 -14.35 -16.37 4.09
N VAL A 17 -14.78 -15.49 4.99
CA VAL A 17 -14.09 -14.22 5.33
C VAL A 17 -13.00 -14.42 6.40
N ALA A 18 -13.01 -15.56 7.10
CA ALA A 18 -12.11 -15.81 8.23
C ALA A 18 -10.61 -15.74 7.86
N PRO A 19 -10.12 -16.36 6.77
CA PRO A 19 -8.69 -16.35 6.44
C PRO A 19 -8.16 -14.94 6.16
N ALA A 20 -8.95 -14.12 5.45
CA ALA A 20 -8.60 -12.74 5.13
C ALA A 20 -8.48 -11.89 6.41
N ARG A 21 -9.42 -12.06 7.35
CA ARG A 21 -9.41 -11.33 8.62
C ARG A 21 -8.25 -11.76 9.52
N GLU A 22 -7.98 -13.06 9.63
CA GLU A 22 -6.86 -13.58 10.41
C GLU A 22 -5.52 -13.08 9.85
N ALA A 23 -5.34 -13.13 8.53
CA ALA A 23 -4.16 -12.60 7.88
C ALA A 23 -3.98 -11.09 8.10
N MET A 24 -5.06 -10.31 8.11
CA MET A 24 -5.02 -8.88 8.42
C MET A 24 -4.52 -8.63 9.85
N LEU A 25 -5.04 -9.36 10.83
CA LEU A 25 -4.66 -9.22 12.23
C LEU A 25 -3.21 -9.65 12.47
N ASP A 26 -2.78 -10.77 11.87
CA ASP A 26 -1.39 -11.22 11.88
C ASP A 26 -0.45 -10.18 11.25
N TYR A 27 -0.82 -9.63 10.09
CA TYR A 27 -0.03 -8.61 9.43
C TYR A 27 0.09 -7.34 10.30
N ALA A 28 -1.00 -6.90 10.92
CA ALA A 28 -1.00 -5.77 11.85
C ALA A 28 -0.08 -5.99 13.07
N LEU A 29 -0.01 -7.22 13.59
CA LEU A 29 0.90 -7.58 14.67
C LEU A 29 2.36 -7.49 14.19
N ARG A 30 2.70 -8.12 13.07
CA ARG A 30 4.05 -8.08 12.48
C ARG A 30 4.53 -6.66 12.18
N VAL A 31 3.62 -5.79 11.75
CA VAL A 31 3.90 -4.36 11.56
C VAL A 31 4.37 -3.71 12.87
N ARG A 32 3.67 -3.97 13.98
CA ARG A 32 4.06 -3.42 15.30
C ARG A 32 5.41 -3.98 15.76
N GLU A 33 5.63 -5.28 15.58
CA GLU A 33 6.89 -5.95 15.94
C GLU A 33 8.09 -5.43 15.13
N SER A 34 7.87 -5.02 13.87
CA SER A 34 8.89 -4.40 13.03
C SER A 34 9.24 -2.95 13.40
N GLY A 35 8.56 -2.37 14.40
CA GLY A 35 8.67 -0.95 14.74
C GLY A 35 7.85 -0.01 13.85
N GLY A 36 6.98 -0.57 13.01
CA GLY A 36 5.94 0.18 12.29
C GLY A 36 4.73 0.51 13.17
N ARG A 37 3.76 1.20 12.60
CA ARG A 37 2.54 1.64 13.29
C ARG A 37 1.29 1.28 12.50
N VAL A 38 0.30 0.70 13.17
CA VAL A 38 -1.08 0.65 12.66
C VAL A 38 -1.70 2.03 12.90
N VAL A 39 -2.05 2.70 11.81
CA VAL A 39 -2.60 4.07 11.82
C VAL A 39 -4.11 3.99 11.99
N ASP A 40 -4.75 3.13 11.23
CA ASP A 40 -6.20 2.90 11.25
C ASP A 40 -6.52 1.47 10.80
N GLN A 41 -7.68 0.97 11.23
CA GLN A 41 -8.19 -0.35 10.88
C GLN A 41 -9.72 -0.29 10.85
N ASP A 42 -10.30 -0.46 9.65
CA ASP A 42 -11.74 -0.43 9.46
C ASP A 42 -12.19 -1.57 8.54
N GLY A 43 -13.10 -2.41 9.03
CA GLY A 43 -13.63 -3.55 8.28
C GLY A 43 -12.55 -4.47 7.71
N ASP A 44 -12.44 -4.50 6.38
CA ASP A 44 -11.48 -5.27 5.59
C ASP A 44 -10.22 -4.48 5.20
N GLN A 45 -10.08 -3.25 5.73
CA GLN A 45 -8.99 -2.32 5.43
C GLN A 45 -8.05 -2.13 6.60
N LEU A 46 -6.77 -1.99 6.28
CA LEU A 46 -5.71 -1.74 7.23
C LEU A 46 -4.79 -0.65 6.71
N LEU A 47 -4.66 0.44 7.45
CA LEU A 47 -3.74 1.53 7.16
C LEU A 47 -2.55 1.46 8.10
N VAL A 48 -1.35 1.33 7.54
CA VAL A 48 -0.11 1.20 8.32
C VAL A 48 0.98 2.14 7.84
N SER A 49 1.79 2.61 8.78
CA SER A 49 2.99 3.40 8.53
C SER A 49 4.21 2.56 8.86
N LEU A 50 5.12 2.44 7.90
CA LEU A 50 6.37 1.68 8.05
C LEU A 50 7.56 2.62 7.93
N THR A 51 8.58 2.35 8.73
CA THR A 51 9.84 3.11 8.77
C THR A 51 10.96 2.40 8.02
N ASP A 52 10.82 1.09 7.79
CA ASP A 52 11.72 0.25 7.01
C ASP A 52 11.07 -0.14 5.68
N MET A 53 11.63 0.40 4.58
CA MET A 53 11.17 0.15 3.22
C MET A 53 11.41 -1.29 2.78
N ARG A 54 12.56 -1.89 3.11
CA ARG A 54 12.88 -3.26 2.70
C ARG A 54 11.96 -4.26 3.38
N TRP A 55 11.78 -4.09 4.68
CA TRP A 55 10.83 -4.91 5.43
C TRP A 55 9.43 -4.77 4.85
N GLY A 56 8.96 -3.55 4.57
CA GLY A 56 7.63 -3.31 4.05
C GLY A 56 7.38 -3.91 2.66
N LEU A 57 8.34 -3.83 1.74
CA LEU A 57 8.22 -4.44 0.42
C LEU A 57 8.26 -5.97 0.51
N GLN A 58 9.16 -6.52 1.31
CA GLN A 58 9.26 -7.95 1.53
C GLN A 58 8.01 -8.53 2.21
N SER A 59 7.46 -7.84 3.22
CA SER A 59 6.28 -8.29 3.95
C SER A 59 5.05 -8.29 3.05
N LEU A 60 4.90 -7.29 2.18
CA LEU A 60 3.84 -7.23 1.18
C LEU A 60 3.95 -8.36 0.16
N ARG A 61 5.15 -8.62 -0.37
CA ARG A 61 5.38 -9.76 -1.27
C ARG A 61 4.99 -11.09 -0.63
N ASN A 62 5.40 -11.30 0.63
CA ASN A 62 5.03 -12.50 1.38
C ASN A 62 3.51 -12.59 1.62
N LEU A 63 2.86 -11.45 1.86
CA LEU A 63 1.42 -11.39 2.07
C LEU A 63 0.64 -11.74 0.79
N LEU A 64 1.07 -11.27 -0.38
CA LEU A 64 0.45 -11.65 -1.66
C LEU A 64 0.58 -13.16 -1.93
N ALA A 65 1.77 -13.71 -1.68
CA ALA A 65 2.00 -15.16 -1.80
C ALA A 65 1.13 -15.97 -0.83
N LEU A 66 0.99 -15.50 0.42
CA LEU A 66 0.11 -16.11 1.42
C LEU A 66 -1.35 -16.06 0.97
N ALA A 67 -1.81 -14.90 0.49
CA ALA A 67 -3.19 -14.69 0.05
C ALA A 67 -3.59 -15.69 -1.05
N ARG A 68 -2.71 -15.90 -2.04
CA ARG A 68 -2.94 -16.90 -3.10
C ARG A 68 -3.05 -18.32 -2.57
N ARG A 69 -2.21 -18.69 -1.61
CA ARG A 69 -2.17 -20.04 -1.04
C ARG A 69 -3.41 -20.32 -0.18
N ASP A 70 -3.85 -19.33 0.58
CA ASP A 70 -4.85 -19.49 1.64
C ASP A 70 -6.25 -19.01 1.20
N GLY A 71 -6.46 -18.75 -0.10
CA GLY A 71 -7.78 -18.53 -0.68
C GLY A 71 -8.39 -17.14 -0.44
N PHE A 72 -7.55 -16.11 -0.29
CA PHE A 72 -8.00 -14.72 -0.20
C PHE A 72 -7.24 -13.81 -1.18
N ALA A 73 -7.71 -12.59 -1.35
CA ALA A 73 -7.05 -11.57 -2.14
C ALA A 73 -6.61 -10.41 -1.27
N VAL A 74 -5.46 -9.83 -1.60
CA VAL A 74 -5.02 -8.55 -1.05
C VAL A 74 -4.80 -7.60 -2.19
N ARG A 75 -5.28 -6.37 -2.02
CA ARG A 75 -4.83 -5.24 -2.81
C ARG A 75 -4.23 -4.20 -1.89
N ALA A 76 -3.19 -3.54 -2.34
CA ALA A 76 -2.57 -2.51 -1.53
C ALA A 76 -2.07 -1.34 -2.37
N ALA A 77 -1.95 -0.20 -1.72
CA ALA A 77 -1.35 0.99 -2.27
C ALA A 77 -0.26 1.47 -1.32
N ILE A 78 0.86 1.95 -1.86
CA ILE A 78 1.96 2.51 -1.08
C ILE A 78 2.31 3.90 -1.59
N VAL A 79 2.45 4.84 -0.66
CA VAL A 79 2.97 6.16 -0.93
C VAL A 79 4.08 6.50 0.05
N GLN A 80 4.95 7.45 -0.32
CA GLN A 80 5.85 8.06 0.64
C GLN A 80 5.00 8.84 1.67
N ALA A 81 5.18 8.53 2.94
CA ALA A 81 4.48 9.21 4.01
C ALA A 81 5.07 10.61 4.23
N VAL A 82 4.24 11.64 4.08
CA VAL A 82 4.58 13.02 4.46
C VAL A 82 3.79 13.38 5.70
N LEU A 83 4.49 13.59 6.81
CA LEU A 83 3.89 13.99 8.07
C LEU A 83 3.42 15.44 7.95
N ALA A 84 2.19 15.70 8.39
CA ALA A 84 1.73 17.05 8.64
C ALA A 84 2.57 17.66 9.77
N ARG A 85 2.85 18.96 9.68
CA ARG A 85 3.47 19.66 10.82
C ARG A 85 2.51 19.53 12.01
N PRO A 86 3.00 19.22 13.22
CA PRO A 86 2.13 19.16 14.38
C PRO A 86 1.51 20.55 14.59
N GLY A 87 0.21 20.65 14.32
CA GLY A 87 -0.61 21.77 14.76
C GLY A 87 -0.95 21.60 16.24
N THR A 88 -1.15 22.71 16.95
CA THR A 88 -1.44 22.77 18.40
C THR A 88 -2.84 22.24 18.79
N GLY A 89 -3.43 21.33 18.01
CA GLY A 89 -4.79 20.83 18.22
C GLY A 89 -4.87 19.33 17.96
N HIS A 90 -4.93 18.57 19.06
CA HIS A 90 -5.36 17.18 19.22
C HIS A 90 -4.85 16.09 18.26
N ASP A 91 -4.04 15.22 18.87
CA ASP A 91 -3.86 13.78 18.66
C ASP A 91 -3.27 13.27 17.33
N GLY A 92 -2.02 12.79 17.45
CA GLY A 92 -1.37 11.92 16.48
C GLY A 92 -0.66 12.67 15.36
N ALA A 93 0.57 12.28 15.07
CA ALA A 93 1.28 12.70 13.87
C ALA A 93 0.45 12.33 12.62
N GLY A 94 -0.38 13.26 12.14
CA GLY A 94 -1.25 13.08 10.99
C GLY A 94 -0.45 13.11 9.69
N PHE A 95 -0.90 12.38 8.68
CA PHE A 95 -0.39 12.53 7.31
C PHE A 95 -1.04 13.74 6.65
N THR A 96 -0.37 14.34 5.67
CA THR A 96 -1.00 15.44 4.91
C THR A 96 -2.22 14.91 4.12
N ALA A 97 -3.26 15.74 3.98
CA ALA A 97 -4.46 15.39 3.21
C ALA A 97 -4.11 14.89 1.80
N ARG A 98 -3.18 15.55 1.13
CA ARG A 98 -2.66 15.16 -0.19
C ARG A 98 -2.04 13.75 -0.20
N THR A 99 -1.37 13.33 0.88
CA THR A 99 -0.80 11.97 0.99
C THR A 99 -1.91 10.94 1.04
N LEU A 100 -2.95 11.18 1.86
CA LEU A 100 -4.11 10.31 1.99
C LEU A 100 -4.93 10.24 0.69
N GLU A 101 -5.19 11.39 0.06
CA GLU A 101 -5.88 11.47 -1.24
C GLU A 101 -5.13 10.67 -2.31
N THR A 102 -3.80 10.79 -2.38
CA THR A 102 -2.97 10.04 -3.34
C THR A 102 -3.05 8.54 -3.06
N LEU A 103 -3.01 8.15 -1.79
CA LEU A 103 -3.09 6.75 -1.37
C LEU A 103 -4.45 6.13 -1.70
N LEU A 104 -5.54 6.83 -1.42
CA LEU A 104 -6.91 6.38 -1.72
C LEU A 104 -7.14 6.27 -3.23
N ARG A 105 -6.67 7.26 -4.02
CA ARG A 105 -6.74 7.20 -5.48
C ARG A 105 -6.01 5.98 -6.01
N LEU A 106 -4.78 5.77 -5.56
CA LEU A 106 -3.95 4.63 -5.95
C LEU A 106 -4.59 3.29 -5.56
N ALA A 107 -5.20 3.21 -4.38
CA ALA A 107 -5.92 2.02 -3.92
C ALA A 107 -7.18 1.71 -4.77
N GLY A 108 -7.77 2.72 -5.41
CA GLY A 108 -8.88 2.55 -6.35
C GLY A 108 -8.46 2.08 -7.74
N GLU A 109 -7.17 2.25 -8.09
CA GLU A 109 -6.61 1.89 -9.41
C GLU A 109 -5.97 0.49 -9.44
N VAL A 110 -5.79 -0.15 -8.26
CA VAL A 110 -5.17 -1.48 -8.15
C VAL A 110 -6.21 -2.60 -8.12
N GLU A 111 -5.91 -3.68 -8.84
CA GLU A 111 -6.73 -4.89 -8.84
C GLU A 111 -6.37 -5.83 -7.68
N ARG A 112 -7.04 -6.98 -7.63
CA ARG A 112 -6.72 -8.04 -6.66
C ARG A 112 -5.31 -8.56 -6.89
N GLN A 113 -4.61 -8.87 -5.80
CA GLN A 113 -3.25 -9.39 -5.82
C GLN A 113 -2.22 -8.41 -6.42
N GLN A 114 -2.51 -7.11 -6.30
CA GLN A 114 -1.66 -6.04 -6.80
C GLN A 114 -1.29 -5.05 -5.71
N VAL A 115 -0.08 -4.52 -5.81
CA VAL A 115 0.42 -3.43 -4.97
C VAL A 115 0.76 -2.24 -5.85
N GLY A 116 -0.03 -1.18 -5.75
CA GLY A 116 0.19 0.06 -6.48
C GLY A 116 1.18 0.97 -5.78
N ILE A 117 2.07 1.59 -6.54
CA ILE A 117 2.98 2.64 -6.06
C ILE A 117 2.97 3.85 -6.99
N THR A 118 3.37 5.01 -6.45
CA THR A 118 3.63 6.20 -7.27
C THR A 118 5.00 6.12 -7.96
N PRO A 119 5.20 6.79 -9.12
CA PRO A 119 6.50 6.88 -9.77
C PRO A 119 7.59 7.47 -8.86
N LYS A 120 7.22 8.46 -8.04
CA LYS A 120 8.11 9.04 -7.04
C LYS A 120 8.61 7.99 -6.04
N LEU A 121 7.73 7.09 -5.59
CA LEU A 121 8.12 6.03 -4.68
C LEU A 121 9.02 5.01 -5.38
N LEU A 122 8.78 4.67 -6.66
CA LEU A 122 9.68 3.79 -7.41
C LEU A 122 11.11 4.34 -7.45
N SER A 123 11.30 5.62 -7.74
CA SER A 123 12.64 6.23 -7.71
C SER A 123 13.31 6.09 -6.35
N LEU A 124 12.56 6.17 -5.25
CA LEU A 124 13.11 5.95 -3.91
C LEU A 124 13.48 4.48 -3.66
N ILE A 125 12.67 3.53 -4.17
CA ILE A 125 12.96 2.09 -4.12
C ILE A 125 14.23 1.78 -4.89
N GLN A 126 14.38 2.29 -6.13
CA GLN A 126 15.60 2.13 -6.94
C GLN A 126 16.88 2.57 -6.22
N LEU A 127 16.78 3.59 -5.35
CA LEU A 127 17.92 4.10 -4.59
C LEU A 127 18.16 3.34 -3.27
N SER A 128 17.10 2.88 -2.61
CA SER A 128 17.18 2.39 -1.21
C SER A 128 17.06 0.87 -1.09
N ALA A 129 16.37 0.24 -2.04
CA ALA A 129 16.03 -1.18 -2.07
C ALA A 129 15.94 -1.66 -3.53
N PRO A 130 17.02 -1.52 -4.33
CA PRO A 130 17.01 -1.80 -5.78
C PRO A 130 16.58 -3.22 -6.12
N GLU A 131 16.81 -4.18 -5.22
CA GLU A 131 16.41 -5.59 -5.37
C GLU A 131 14.88 -5.79 -5.47
N PHE A 132 14.08 -4.77 -5.12
CA PHE A 132 12.62 -4.77 -5.27
C PHE A 132 12.13 -3.87 -6.41
N ALA A 133 13.00 -3.08 -7.06
CA ALA A 133 12.57 -2.12 -8.07
C ALA A 133 12.00 -2.81 -9.32
N ASP A 134 12.63 -3.90 -9.74
CA ASP A 134 12.23 -4.69 -10.91
C ASP A 134 10.94 -5.48 -10.71
N LEU A 135 10.38 -5.48 -9.49
CA LEU A 135 9.07 -6.09 -9.20
C LEU A 135 7.89 -5.21 -9.64
N PHE A 136 8.15 -3.94 -9.97
CA PHE A 136 7.10 -2.98 -10.31
C PHE A 136 7.10 -2.68 -11.81
N GLU A 137 5.99 -3.01 -12.44
CA GLU A 137 5.76 -2.72 -13.86
C GLU A 137 4.67 -1.67 -14.01
N SER A 138 4.69 -0.91 -15.12
CA SER A 138 3.57 -0.01 -15.44
C SER A 138 2.30 -0.84 -15.61
N ALA A 139 1.26 -0.52 -14.85
CA ALA A 139 -0.07 -1.05 -15.14
C ALA A 139 -0.53 -0.46 -16.48
N ASP A 140 -0.36 -1.22 -17.54
CA ASP A 140 -0.78 -0.81 -18.87
C ASP A 140 -2.28 -1.07 -19.02
N ALA A 141 -3.11 -0.06 -18.72
CA ALA A 141 -4.45 0.11 -19.29
C ALA A 141 -5.15 1.37 -18.77
N ALA A 142 -5.13 2.45 -19.55
CA ALA A 142 -6.32 3.27 -19.72
C ALA A 142 -6.50 3.53 -21.22
N PRO A 143 -7.72 3.41 -21.79
CA PRO A 143 -7.99 3.82 -23.17
C PRO A 143 -7.63 5.32 -23.35
N PRO A 144 -7.37 5.78 -24.58
CA PRO A 144 -6.98 7.16 -24.82
C PRO A 144 -8.03 8.13 -24.24
N HIS A 145 -7.64 8.88 -23.22
CA HIS A 145 -8.47 9.93 -22.62
C HIS A 145 -8.70 11.07 -23.62
N ALA A 146 -9.93 11.58 -23.64
CA ALA A 146 -10.31 12.75 -24.41
C ALA A 146 -9.46 13.97 -24.03
N ALA A 147 -9.15 14.81 -25.01
CA ALA A 147 -8.27 15.96 -24.87
C ALA A 147 -8.77 16.94 -23.78
N GLY A 148 -8.04 17.05 -22.65
CA GLY A 148 -8.26 18.09 -21.64
C GLY A 148 -7.99 17.69 -20.20
N GLU A 149 -7.95 16.40 -19.88
CA GLU A 149 -7.70 15.95 -18.49
C GLU A 149 -6.20 15.93 -18.17
N LEU A 150 -5.83 16.46 -17.00
CA LEU A 150 -4.49 16.31 -16.41
C LEU A 150 -4.13 14.83 -16.40
N ARG A 151 -3.08 14.45 -17.16
CA ARG A 151 -2.65 13.05 -17.28
C ARG A 151 -2.54 12.43 -15.88
N PRO A 152 -3.33 11.38 -15.55
CA PRO A 152 -3.12 10.66 -14.31
C PRO A 152 -1.69 10.09 -14.30
N GLN A 153 -1.02 10.16 -13.16
CA GLN A 153 0.33 9.59 -13.05
C GLN A 153 0.23 8.07 -13.25
N PRO A 154 1.16 7.46 -14.01
CA PRO A 154 1.15 6.03 -14.23
C PRO A 154 1.24 5.30 -12.88
N VAL A 155 0.36 4.32 -12.70
CA VAL A 155 0.39 3.41 -11.56
C VAL A 155 1.38 2.31 -11.89
N LEU A 156 2.29 2.07 -10.96
CA LEU A 156 3.21 0.95 -11.05
C LEU A 156 2.74 -0.13 -10.11
N VAL A 157 2.75 -1.37 -10.57
CA VAL A 157 2.15 -2.50 -9.86
C VAL A 157 3.17 -3.60 -9.67
N MET A 158 3.27 -4.08 -8.43
CA MET A 158 3.82 -5.40 -8.14
C MET A 158 2.66 -6.39 -8.11
N ALA A 159 2.63 -7.29 -9.10
CA ALA A 159 1.75 -8.44 -9.08
C ALA A 159 2.32 -9.49 -8.10
N GLY A 160 1.45 -10.09 -7.31
CA GLY A 160 1.82 -11.13 -6.35
C GLY A 160 2.45 -12.37 -6.97
#